data_AF-A0A7X7ME92-F1
#
_entry.id   AF-A0A7X7ME92-F1
#
_cell.length_a   1.000
_cell.length_b   1.000
_cell.length_c   1.000
_cell.angle_alpha   90.00
_cell.angle_beta   90.00
_cell.angle_gamma   90.00
#
_symmetry.space_group_name_H-M   'P 1'
#
loop_
_entity.id
_entity.type
_entity.pdbx_description
1 polymer ?
#
loop_
_entity_poly.entity_id
_entity_poly.type
_entity_poly.pdbx_seq_one_letter_code
_entity_poly.pdbx_strand_id
1 'polypeptide(L)' 'LQVQIADHTLAIEARREESAREGLTCVRQEFPVVDYRAAYELPEDVDASAISAKLANGILTVTLKKREAAKPRRIAVNVA' A
#
# COMPACT_ATOMS: atom_id res chain seq x y z
N LEU A 1 7.57 5.56 6.75
CA LEU A 1 6.82 4.64 5.86
C LEU A 1 5.43 5.20 5.65
N GLN A 2 5.00 5.28 4.41
CA GLN A 2 3.75 5.87 3.98
C GLN A 2 3.16 5.00 2.87
N VAL A 3 1.88 4.69 2.97
CA VAL A 3 1.12 3.91 1.98
C VAL A 3 -0.11 4.72 1.64
N GLN A 4 -0.31 5.03 0.36
CA GLN A 4 -1.38 5.89 -0.12
C GLN A 4 -2.04 5.32 -1.36
N ILE A 5 -3.33 5.63 -1.52
CA ILE A 5 -4.07 5.30 -2.73
C ILE A 5 -4.77 6.57 -3.21
N ALA A 6 -4.51 6.91 -4.46
CA ALA A 6 -5.15 8.01 -5.18
C ALA A 6 -5.28 7.59 -6.64
N ASP A 7 -6.41 7.92 -7.28
CA ASP A 7 -6.63 7.71 -8.72
C ASP A 7 -6.19 6.33 -9.22
N HIS A 8 -6.72 5.26 -8.61
CA HIS A 8 -6.38 3.86 -8.92
C HIS A 8 -4.89 3.52 -8.79
N THR A 9 -4.10 4.32 -8.08
CA THR A 9 -2.67 4.08 -7.91
C THR A 9 -2.34 3.86 -6.44
N LEU A 10 -1.70 2.74 -6.12
CA LEU A 10 -1.08 2.48 -4.83
C LEU A 10 0.35 3.00 -4.83
N ALA A 11 0.63 4.00 -3.99
CA ALA A 11 1.97 4.53 -3.75
C ALA A 11 2.52 4.06 -2.40
N ILE A 12 3.77 3.59 -2.40
CA ILE A 12 4.50 3.16 -1.21
C ILE A 12 5.80 3.95 -1.14
N GLU A 13 5.98 4.68 -0.04
CA GLU A 13 7.18 5.47 0.23
C GLU A 13 7.76 5.11 1.59
N ALA A 14 9.06 4.82 1.66
CA ALA A 14 9.75 4.60 2.92
C ALA A 14 11.08 5.33 2.91
N ARG A 15 11.29 6.16 3.94
CA ARG A 15 12.61 6.71 4.25
C ARG A 15 13.27 5.89 5.31
N ARG A 16 14.57 5.67 5.14
CA ARG A 16 15.40 5.03 6.16
C ARG A 16 16.45 6.03 6.58
N GLU A 17 16.46 6.38 7.86
CA GLU A 17 17.50 7.22 8.42
C GLU A 17 18.70 6.36 8.81
N GLU A 18 19.89 6.83 8.47
CA GLU A 18 21.12 6.26 8.96
C GLU A 18 21.34 6.74 10.39
N SER A 19 21.31 5.82 11.35
CA SER A 19 21.71 6.11 12.71
C SER A 19 23.19 5.74 12.86
N ALA A 20 24.04 6.76 12.74
CA ALA A 20 25.41 6.63 13.25
C ALA A 20 25.30 6.37 14.76
N ARG A 21 25.88 5.25 15.22
CA ARG A 21 25.97 4.97 16.64
C ARG A 21 27.09 5.82 17.23
N GLU A 22 26.80 6.60 18.25
CA GLU A 22 27.80 7.42 18.93
C GLU A 22 29.01 6.58 19.36
N GLY A 23 30.21 7.12 19.16
CA GLY A 23 31.47 6.46 19.52
C GLY A 23 31.89 5.29 18.62
N LEU A 24 31.15 4.97 17.56
CA LEU A 24 31.48 3.89 16.63
C LEU A 24 31.77 4.40 15.23
N THR A 25 32.80 3.83 14.59
CA THR A 25 33.13 4.09 13.18
C THR A 25 32.64 2.92 12.33
N CYS A 26 31.88 3.21 11.28
CA CYS A 26 31.49 2.21 10.30
C CYS A 26 32.71 1.78 9.50
N VAL A 27 33.16 0.53 9.66
CA VAL A 27 34.30 -0.02 8.91
C VAL A 27 33.85 -0.59 7.56
N ARG A 28 32.63 -1.16 7.51
CA ARG A 28 32.07 -1.75 6.29
C ARG A 28 30.55 -1.75 6.34
N GLN A 29 29.94 -1.41 5.22
CA GLN A 29 28.50 -1.41 5.02
C GLN A 29 28.20 -2.14 3.71
N GLU A 30 27.48 -3.25 3.80
CA GLU A 30 27.15 -4.07 2.63
C GLU A 30 25.89 -3.57 1.91
N PHE A 31 24.95 -2.99 2.67
CA PHE A 31 23.71 -2.44 2.15
C PHE A 31 23.63 -0.93 2.38
N PRO A 32 23.49 -0.12 1.31
CA PRO A 32 23.33 1.31 1.46
C PRO A 32 22.01 1.64 2.17
N VAL A 33 21.99 2.77 2.86
CA VAL A 33 20.73 3.38 3.31
C VAL A 33 20.10 4.05 2.10
N VAL A 34 18.94 3.54 1.67
CA VAL A 34 18.21 4.03 0.51
C VAL A 34 16.77 4.33 0.89
N ASP A 35 16.24 5.38 0.29
CA ASP A 35 14.80 5.62 0.26
C ASP A 35 14.15 4.66 -0.73
N TYR A 36 12.95 4.21 -0.40
CA TYR A 36 12.13 3.36 -1.24
C TYR A 36 10.93 4.14 -1.75
N ARG A 37 10.66 4.03 -3.05
CA ARG A 37 9.46 4.56 -3.69
C ARG A 37 9.00 3.58 -4.76
N ALA A 38 7.75 3.15 -4.66
CA ALA A 38 7.10 2.33 -5.67
C ALA A 38 5.65 2.79 -5.87
N ALA A 39 5.17 2.68 -7.10
CA ALA A 39 3.79 2.96 -7.47
C ALA A 39 3.24 1.80 -8.30
N TYR A 40 2.01 1.41 -8.04
CA TYR A 40 1.33 0.31 -8.72
C TYR A 40 -0.06 0.75 -9.14
N GLU A 41 -0.41 0.50 -10.40
CA GLU A 41 -1.77 0.70 -10.89
C GLU A 41 -2.66 -0.44 -10.38
N LEU A 42 -3.83 -0.08 -9.89
CA LEU A 42 -4.80 -0.97 -9.30
C LEU A 42 -5.92 -1.28 -10.30
N PRO A 43 -6.38 -2.53 -10.36
CA PRO A 43 -7.58 -2.87 -11.11
C PRO A 43 -8.81 -2.06 -10.67
N GLU A 44 -9.73 -1.82 -11.60
CA GLU A 44 -10.99 -1.11 -11.31
C GLU A 44 -11.85 -1.84 -10.28
N ASP A 45 -11.75 -3.16 -10.21
CA ASP A 45 -12.55 -3.97 -9.29
C ASP A 45 -12.05 -3.94 -7.84
N VAL A 46 -11.02 -3.16 -7.50
CA VAL A 46 -10.59 -3.01 -6.10
C VAL A 46 -11.60 -2.18 -5.30
N ASP A 47 -11.91 -2.65 -4.08
CA ASP A 47 -12.67 -1.91 -3.08
C ASP A 47 -11.74 -1.05 -2.23
N ALA A 48 -11.67 0.25 -2.57
CA ALA A 48 -10.84 1.22 -1.85
C ALA A 48 -11.23 1.40 -0.38
N SER A 49 -12.47 1.05 0.01
CA SER A 49 -12.95 1.19 1.38
C SER A 49 -12.46 0.07 2.32
N ALA A 50 -11.97 -1.04 1.77
CA ALA A 50 -11.63 -2.25 2.52
C ALA A 50 -10.14 -2.63 2.39
N ILE A 51 -9.27 -1.64 2.40
CA ILE A 51 -7.82 -1.81 2.24
C ILE A 51 -7.16 -1.86 3.62
N SER A 52 -6.21 -2.79 3.79
CA SER A 52 -5.42 -2.89 5.02
C SER A 52 -3.94 -3.09 4.71
N ALA A 53 -3.08 -2.62 5.59
CA ALA A 53 -1.63 -2.78 5.50
C ALA A 53 -1.07 -3.24 6.84
N LYS A 54 -0.12 -4.16 6.81
CA LYS A 54 0.58 -4.68 7.99
C LYS A 54 2.08 -4.74 7.72
N LEU A 55 2.88 -4.22 8.65
CA LEU A 55 4.33 -4.36 8.64
C LEU A 55 4.73 -5.34 9.75
N ALA A 56 5.37 -6.45 9.40
CA ALA A 56 5.88 -7.42 10.37
C ALA A 56 7.23 -7.95 9.90
N ASN A 57 8.22 -7.98 10.79
CA ASN A 57 9.57 -8.51 10.50
C ASN A 57 10.22 -7.90 9.24
N GLY A 58 10.00 -6.60 8.99
CA GLY A 58 10.53 -5.91 7.81
C GLY A 58 9.75 -6.14 6.50
N ILE A 59 8.63 -6.87 6.55
CA ILE A 59 7.78 -7.15 5.38
C ILE A 59 6.48 -6.35 5.47
N LEU A 60 6.25 -5.50 4.47
CA LEU A 60 4.99 -4.79 4.29
C LEU A 60 4.03 -5.65 3.45
N THR A 61 2.91 -6.03 4.04
CA THR A 61 1.81 -6.72 3.36
C THR A 61 0.64 -5.75 3.19
N VAL A 62 0.25 -5.48 1.95
CA VAL A 62 -0.93 -4.67 1.60
C VAL A 62 -2.01 -5.61 1.06
N THR A 63 -3.20 -5.56 1.64
CA THR A 63 -4.34 -6.39 1.24
C THR A 63 -5.40 -5.51 0.58
N LEU A 64 -5.69 -5.83 -0.68
CA LEU A 64 -6.68 -5.16 -1.53
C LEU A 64 -7.82 -6.13 -1.78
N LYS A 65 -9.02 -5.83 -1.28
CA LYS A 65 -10.20 -6.66 -1.56
C LYS A 65 -10.76 -6.30 -2.93
N LYS A 66 -11.22 -7.31 -3.67
CA LYS A 66 -12.07 -7.10 -4.83
C LYS A 66 -13.47 -6.70 -4.37
N ARG A 67 -14.12 -5.82 -5.11
CA ARG A 67 -15.53 -5.48 -4.95
C ARG A 67 -16.36 -6.71 -5.24
N GLU A 68 -17.37 -6.92 -4.40
CA GLU A 68 -18.40 -7.91 -4.65
C GLU A 68 -19.11 -7.58 -5.97
N ALA A 69 -19.25 -8.59 -6.84
CA ALA A 69 -20.02 -8.44 -8.06
C ALA A 69 -21.46 -8.03 -7.72
N ALA A 70 -22.02 -7.07 -8.47
CA ALA A 70 -23.37 -6.60 -8.23
C ALA A 70 -24.36 -7.77 -8.37
N LYS A 71 -25.03 -8.12 -7.26
CA LYS A 71 -26.16 -9.06 -7.31
C LYS A 71 -27.26 -8.45 -8.20
N PRO A 72 -27.89 -9.22 -9.11
CA PRO A 72 -28.93 -8.69 -9.98
C PRO A 72 -30.05 -8.07 -9.14
N ARG A 73 -30.39 -6.81 -9.45
CA ARG A 73 -31.44 -6.06 -8.74
C ARG A 73 -32.73 -6.13 -9.56
N ARG A 74 -33.85 -6.47 -8.91
CA ARG A 74 -35.17 -6.39 -9.52
C ARG A 74 -35.66 -4.94 -9.42
N ILE A 75 -35.98 -4.32 -10.56
CA ILE A 75 -36.52 -2.96 -10.62
C ILE A 75 -38.04 -3.07 -10.60
N ALA A 76 -38.69 -2.47 -9.60
CA ALA A 76 -40.15 -2.36 -9.57
C ALA A 76 -40.59 -1.27 -10.54
N VAL A 77 -41.49 -1.61 -11.47
CA VAL A 77 -42.09 -0.64 -12.39
C VAL A 77 -43.36 -0.12 -11.73
N ASN A 78 -43.38 1.17 -11.40
CA ASN A 78 -44.60 1.86 -10.98
C ASN A 78 -45.34 2.33 -12.24
N VAL A 79 -46.59 1.90 -12.38
CA VAL A 79 -47.52 2.40 -13.41
C VAL A 79 -48.45 3.40 -12.72
N ALA A 80 -48.64 4.56 -13.34
CA ALA A 80 -49.56 5.62 -12.90
C ALA A 80 -50.99 5.33 -13.35
#